data_AF-A0A3M1CGV4-F1
#
_entry.id   AF-A0A3M1CGV4-F1
#
_cell.length_a   1.000
_cell.length_b   1.000
_cell.length_c   1.000
_cell.angle_alpha   90.00
_cell.angle_beta   90.00
_cell.angle_gamma   90.00
#
_symmetry.space_group_name_H-M   'P 1'
#
loop_
_entity.id
_entity.type
_entity.pdbx_description
1 polymer ?
#
loop_
_entity_poly.entity_id
_entity_poly.type
_entity_poly.pdbx_seq_one_letter_code
_entity_poly.pdbx_strand_id
1 'polypeptide(L)'
;MPHFSLHLNVGIAILLDFVFCNYFTPQNSISSEKKNLYLPLIDTKNKLECSVIEHSSKTYTLQFLEHPPHIYLKVIFSYQKDTLTGPPLKKYRSELEIQSGNKSYYKKEWDIYQEGNQLFFVLLLPSNYLKTLSTEGITEIIIGNSATISLSKKETQNIKQIANYLLNQ
;
A
#
# COMPACT_ATOMS: atom_id res chain seq x y z
N MET A 1 -9.77 18.44 58.45
CA MET A 1 -11.04 18.51 57.68
C MET A 1 -11.04 19.82 56.90
N PRO A 2 -11.49 19.89 55.64
CA PRO A 2 -11.94 18.83 54.69
C PRO A 2 -10.82 18.48 53.68
N HIS A 3 -10.53 17.23 53.32
CA HIS A 3 -11.25 16.34 52.38
C HIS A 3 -11.73 17.04 51.10
N PHE A 4 -10.87 17.07 50.07
CA PHE A 4 -11.33 17.08 48.68
C PHE A 4 -11.08 15.70 48.08
N SER A 5 -12.10 14.86 48.22
CA SER A 5 -12.29 13.63 47.46
C SER A 5 -12.92 14.03 46.15
N LEU A 6 -12.24 13.83 45.02
CA LEU A 6 -12.88 13.95 43.70
C LEU A 6 -13.21 12.54 43.23
N HIS A 7 -14.50 12.27 43.34
CA HIS A 7 -15.15 11.01 43.03
C HIS A 7 -14.87 10.56 41.59
N LEU A 8 -14.29 9.36 41.50
CA LEU A 8 -14.55 8.43 40.42
C LEU A 8 -16.07 8.22 40.34
N ASN A 9 -16.70 8.61 39.23
CA ASN A 9 -18.04 8.14 38.89
C ASN A 9 -18.03 7.58 37.46
N VAL A 10 -18.25 6.27 37.45
CA VAL A 10 -18.44 5.39 36.31
C VAL A 10 -19.81 5.68 35.70
N GLY A 11 -19.93 5.69 34.36
CA GLY A 11 -21.24 5.87 33.74
C GLY A 11 -21.32 5.93 32.22
N ILE A 12 -21.18 4.77 31.57
CA ILE A 12 -22.02 4.30 30.44
C ILE A 12 -21.81 4.93 29.03
N ALA A 13 -21.19 4.10 28.19
CA ALA A 13 -21.53 3.77 26.80
C ALA A 13 -21.77 4.88 25.78
N ILE A 14 -20.82 5.03 24.86
CA ILE A 14 -21.13 5.08 23.43
C ILE A 14 -20.35 3.96 22.74
N LEU A 15 -21.05 2.83 22.63
CA LEU A 15 -20.97 1.92 21.49
C LEU A 15 -21.12 2.77 20.23
N LEU A 16 -20.27 2.61 19.21
CA LEU A 16 -20.71 2.51 17.81
C LEU A 16 -19.49 2.20 16.91
N ASP A 17 -19.58 0.99 16.35
CA ASP A 17 -19.02 0.52 15.09
C ASP A 17 -17.55 0.09 15.06
N PHE A 18 -17.29 -0.88 15.94
CA PHE A 18 -16.55 -2.10 15.56
C PHE A 18 -17.20 -2.74 14.30
N VAL A 19 -16.75 -2.33 13.11
CA VAL A 19 -16.83 -3.21 11.93
C VAL A 19 -15.52 -3.97 11.86
N PHE A 20 -15.37 -4.94 12.78
CA PHE A 20 -14.55 -6.11 12.51
C PHE A 20 -15.28 -6.91 11.44
N CYS A 21 -14.97 -6.65 10.18
CA CYS A 21 -15.20 -7.62 9.11
C CYS A 21 -14.21 -8.78 9.30
N ASN A 22 -14.42 -9.59 10.34
CA ASN A 22 -13.98 -10.98 10.37
C ASN A 22 -14.90 -11.76 9.42
N TYR A 23 -14.68 -11.60 8.11
CA TYR A 23 -15.15 -12.59 7.17
C TYR A 23 -14.23 -13.81 7.26
N PHE A 24 -14.72 -14.82 7.97
CA PHE A 24 -14.37 -16.21 7.67
C PHE A 24 -14.96 -16.53 6.29
N THR A 25 -14.18 -16.30 5.23
CA THR A 25 -14.44 -16.88 3.91
C THR A 25 -13.37 -17.91 3.62
N PRO A 26 -13.67 -19.22 3.69
CA PRO A 26 -12.83 -20.22 3.04
C PRO A 26 -13.14 -20.18 1.54
N GLN A 27 -12.65 -19.13 0.87
CA GLN A 27 -12.44 -19.00 -0.58
C GLN A 27 -11.85 -17.60 -0.81
N ASN A 28 -10.53 -17.54 -1.03
CA ASN A 28 -9.81 -16.29 -1.32
C ASN A 28 -10.15 -15.84 -2.75
N SER A 29 -11.33 -15.24 -2.96
CA SER A 29 -11.61 -14.54 -4.21
C SER A 29 -10.82 -13.24 -4.22
N ILE A 30 -9.88 -13.14 -5.17
CA ILE A 30 -9.20 -11.89 -5.46
C ILE A 30 -10.17 -11.04 -6.27
N SER A 31 -10.62 -9.91 -5.72
CA SER A 31 -11.48 -8.96 -6.42
C SER A 31 -10.62 -7.92 -7.14
N SER A 32 -10.83 -7.77 -8.44
CA SER A 32 -10.33 -6.64 -9.21
C SER A 32 -11.44 -5.61 -9.43
N GLU A 33 -11.09 -4.33 -9.32
CA GLU A 33 -12.01 -3.21 -9.55
C GLU A 33 -11.45 -2.28 -10.62
N LYS A 34 -12.30 -1.78 -11.51
CA LYS A 34 -11.93 -0.72 -12.46
C LYS A 34 -11.91 0.63 -11.75
N LYS A 35 -10.76 1.33 -11.78
CA LYS A 35 -10.60 2.67 -11.18
C LYS A 35 -9.87 3.62 -12.12
N ASN A 36 -10.27 4.89 -12.09
CA ASN A 36 -9.56 5.98 -12.74
C ASN A 36 -8.47 6.51 -11.80
N LEU A 37 -7.22 6.23 -12.11
CA LEU A 37 -6.07 6.51 -11.25
C LEU A 37 -4.99 7.31 -11.98
N TYR A 38 -4.25 8.12 -11.23
CA TYR A 38 -3.08 8.81 -11.77
C TYR A 38 -1.88 7.86 -11.87
N LEU A 39 -1.41 7.61 -13.10
CA LEU A 39 -0.23 6.78 -13.40
C LEU A 39 0.84 7.64 -14.11
N PRO A 40 1.73 8.30 -13.36
CA PRO A 40 2.68 9.27 -13.91
C PRO A 40 3.73 8.68 -14.86
N LEU A 41 3.93 7.35 -14.85
CA LEU A 41 4.81 6.67 -15.80
C LEU A 41 4.23 6.59 -17.22
N ILE A 42 2.91 6.76 -17.37
CA ILE A 42 2.22 6.66 -18.67
C ILE A 42 1.70 8.04 -19.08
N ASP A 43 0.93 8.69 -18.21
CA ASP A 43 0.38 10.02 -18.45
C ASP A 43 0.58 10.89 -17.21
N THR A 44 1.27 12.01 -17.40
CA THR A 44 1.62 12.95 -16.31
C THR A 44 0.50 13.94 -16.01
N LYS A 45 -0.57 13.97 -16.82
CA LYS A 45 -1.65 14.96 -16.72
C LYS A 45 -3.00 14.33 -16.43
N ASN A 46 -3.28 13.16 -17.01
CA ASN A 46 -4.60 12.55 -16.92
C ASN A 46 -4.64 11.32 -16.01
N LYS A 47 -5.83 11.02 -15.50
CA LYS A 47 -6.10 9.72 -14.88
C LYS A 47 -6.40 8.69 -15.97
N LEU A 48 -5.91 7.48 -15.77
CA LEU A 48 -6.11 6.35 -16.64
C LEU A 48 -7.01 5.34 -15.95
N GLU A 49 -7.86 4.67 -16.73
CA GLU A 49 -8.64 3.53 -16.24
C GLU A 49 -7.72 2.32 -16.11
N CYS A 50 -7.63 1.73 -14.93
CA CYS A 50 -6.86 0.52 -14.66
C CYS A 50 -7.74 -0.48 -13.89
N SER A 51 -7.50 -1.77 -14.12
CA SER A 51 -8.00 -2.79 -13.19
C SER A 51 -7.06 -2.83 -11.98
N VAL A 52 -7.64 -2.79 -10.79
CA VAL A 52 -6.89 -2.62 -9.54
C VAL A 52 -7.17 -3.77 -8.60
N ILE A 53 -6.11 -4.35 -8.06
CA ILE A 53 -6.17 -5.29 -6.94
C ILE A 53 -5.38 -4.65 -5.79
N GLU A 54 -6.03 -4.52 -4.64
CA GLU A 54 -5.48 -3.79 -3.51
C GLU A 54 -5.16 -4.70 -2.33
N HIS A 55 -4.03 -4.42 -1.68
CA HIS A 55 -3.69 -4.93 -0.37
C HIS A 55 -3.38 -3.75 0.56
N SER A 56 -4.21 -3.55 1.58
CA SER A 56 -4.11 -2.41 2.50
C SER A 56 -3.81 -2.85 3.92
N SER A 57 -2.92 -2.12 4.58
CA SER A 57 -2.59 -2.23 6.00
C SER A 57 -2.85 -0.89 6.72
N LYS A 58 -2.47 -0.79 7.99
CA LYS A 58 -2.57 0.48 8.74
C LYS A 58 -1.55 1.52 8.29
N THR A 59 -0.41 1.10 7.75
CA THR A 59 0.75 1.98 7.48
C THR A 59 1.05 2.12 5.99
N TYR A 60 0.51 1.24 5.14
CA TYR A 60 0.73 1.28 3.71
C TYR A 60 -0.45 0.66 2.94
N THR A 61 -0.50 0.97 1.64
CA THR A 61 -1.38 0.32 0.68
C THR A 61 -0.57 -0.05 -0.57
N LEU A 62 -0.75 -1.28 -1.05
CA LEU A 62 -0.20 -1.77 -2.30
C LEU A 62 -1.35 -1.91 -3.31
N GLN A 63 -1.22 -1.25 -4.45
CA GLN A 63 -2.17 -1.39 -5.56
C GLN A 63 -1.44 -1.99 -6.76
N PHE A 64 -1.86 -3.19 -7.16
CA PHE A 64 -1.46 -3.79 -8.41
C PHE A 64 -2.38 -3.25 -9.50
N LEU A 65 -1.81 -2.49 -10.42
CA LEU A 65 -2.50 -1.77 -11.47
C LEU A 65 -2.24 -2.47 -12.79
N GLU A 66 -3.28 -3.08 -13.34
CA GLU A 66 -3.23 -3.67 -14.67
C GLU A 66 -3.64 -2.63 -15.70
N HIS A 67 -2.69 -2.29 -16.57
CA HIS A 67 -2.90 -1.46 -17.75
C HIS A 67 -2.19 -2.14 -18.92
N PRO A 68 -2.91 -2.97 -19.71
CA PRO A 68 -2.30 -3.82 -20.72
C PRO A 68 -1.34 -3.05 -21.66
N PRO A 69 -0.18 -3.65 -22.00
CA PRO A 69 0.28 -5.00 -21.65
C PRO A 69 1.07 -5.06 -20.32
N HIS A 70 0.98 -4.02 -19.49
CA HIS A 70 1.86 -3.83 -18.35
C HIS A 70 1.13 -3.93 -17.02
N ILE A 71 1.85 -4.38 -16.00
CA ILE A 71 1.40 -4.38 -14.61
C ILE A 71 2.30 -3.40 -13.85
N TYR A 72 1.69 -2.54 -13.06
CA TYR A 72 2.39 -1.60 -12.20
C TYR A 72 2.08 -1.91 -10.74
N LEU A 73 3.00 -1.59 -9.85
CA LEU A 73 2.77 -1.59 -8.42
C LEU A 73 2.85 -0.14 -7.91
N LYS A 74 1.72 0.35 -7.40
CA LYS A 74 1.65 1.62 -6.69
C LYS A 74 1.78 1.34 -5.20
N VAL A 75 2.85 1.84 -4.59
CA VAL A 75 3.16 1.70 -3.17
C VAL A 75 2.82 3.01 -2.48
N ILE A 76 1.77 3.02 -1.69
CA ILE A 76 1.29 4.19 -0.94
C ILE A 76 1.72 4.02 0.52
N PHE A 77 2.45 4.98 1.08
CA PHE A 77 3.18 4.76 2.36
C PHE A 77 3.09 5.91 3.37
N SER A 78 2.17 6.85 3.16
CA SER A 78 2.02 8.11 3.91
C SER A 78 2.63 8.14 5.33
N TYR A 79 3.86 8.63 5.44
CA TYR A 79 4.44 9.13 6.68
C TYR A 79 3.53 10.26 7.19
N GLN A 80 3.08 10.21 8.45
CA GLN A 80 2.09 11.17 8.98
C GLN A 80 2.50 12.63 8.72
N LYS A 81 1.61 13.63 8.57
CA LYS A 81 0.33 13.86 7.84
C LYS A 81 -0.07 15.32 8.09
N ASP A 82 0.51 15.97 9.10
CA ASP A 82 0.19 17.35 9.44
C ASP A 82 1.06 18.27 8.59
N THR A 83 0.50 18.80 7.48
CA THR A 83 1.06 19.77 6.49
C THR A 83 1.48 19.26 5.11
N LEU A 84 0.87 18.21 4.55
CA LEU A 84 0.84 18.07 3.06
C LEU A 84 -0.22 18.99 2.43
N THR A 85 -0.35 20.23 2.91
CA THR A 85 -1.11 21.30 2.28
C THR A 85 -0.15 22.14 1.44
N GLY A 86 -0.14 21.91 0.13
CA GLY A 86 0.71 22.64 -0.79
C GLY A 86 0.51 22.14 -2.22
N PRO A 87 0.97 22.90 -3.23
CA PRO A 87 1.02 22.40 -4.61
C PRO A 87 1.81 21.08 -4.64
N PRO A 88 1.54 20.16 -5.59
CA PRO A 88 2.22 18.87 -5.67
C PRO A 88 3.73 19.08 -5.53
N LEU A 89 4.35 18.39 -4.57
CA LEU A 89 5.80 18.46 -4.37
C LEU A 89 6.47 18.21 -5.73
N LYS A 90 7.11 19.25 -6.27
CA LYS A 90 7.79 19.21 -7.56
C LYS A 90 9.02 18.32 -7.41
N LYS A 91 8.82 17.01 -7.56
CA LYS A 91 9.84 15.94 -7.61
C LYS A 91 10.70 15.83 -6.35
N TYR A 92 10.18 15.13 -5.34
CA TYR A 92 11.03 14.56 -4.29
C TYR A 92 11.51 13.18 -4.75
N ARG A 93 12.80 12.90 -4.65
CA ARG A 93 13.38 11.59 -4.99
C ARG A 93 13.81 10.87 -3.72
N SER A 94 13.53 9.58 -3.65
CA SER A 94 13.99 8.73 -2.55
C SER A 94 14.47 7.38 -3.07
N GLU A 95 15.08 6.59 -2.21
CA GLU A 95 15.38 5.20 -2.51
C GLU A 95 14.15 4.34 -2.19
N LEU A 96 13.90 3.34 -3.01
CA LEU A 96 12.89 2.32 -2.74
C LEU A 96 13.53 0.94 -2.93
N GLU A 97 13.38 0.09 -1.93
CA GLU A 97 13.64 -1.33 -2.02
C GLU A 97 12.38 -2.11 -1.69
N ILE A 98 12.04 -3.08 -2.53
CA ILE A 98 11.00 -4.08 -2.25
C ILE A 98 11.71 -5.41 -2.10
N GLN A 99 11.66 -5.99 -0.90
CA GLN A 99 12.26 -7.27 -0.61
C GLN A 99 11.22 -8.39 -0.75
N SER A 100 11.69 -9.51 -1.28
CA SER A 100 10.94 -10.72 -1.57
C SER A 100 11.78 -11.92 -1.18
N GLY A 101 11.80 -12.25 0.11
CA GLY A 101 12.72 -13.24 0.66
C GLY A 101 14.17 -12.75 0.48
N ASN A 102 14.99 -13.53 -0.23
CA ASN A 102 16.40 -13.19 -0.48
C ASN A 102 16.63 -12.34 -1.74
N LYS A 103 15.56 -11.85 -2.38
CA LYS A 103 15.62 -11.04 -3.60
C LYS A 103 15.11 -9.63 -3.32
N SER A 104 15.67 -8.65 -4.01
CA SER A 104 15.25 -7.26 -3.88
C SER A 104 15.02 -6.62 -5.26
N TYR A 105 13.98 -5.80 -5.35
CA TYR A 105 13.83 -4.82 -6.42
C TYR A 105 14.19 -3.45 -5.86
N TYR A 106 15.29 -2.89 -6.35
CA TYR A 106 15.91 -1.72 -5.76
C TYR A 106 16.19 -0.65 -6.81
N LYS A 107 15.98 0.61 -6.45
CA LYS A 107 16.45 1.75 -7.24
C LYS A 107 16.71 2.98 -6.35
N LYS A 108 17.92 3.52 -6.48
CA LYS A 108 18.30 4.86 -6.00
C LYS A 108 17.65 5.90 -6.91
N GLU A 109 17.08 6.95 -6.35
CA GLU A 109 16.43 8.05 -7.10
C GLU A 109 15.08 7.71 -7.76
N TRP A 110 14.18 7.10 -7.01
CA TRP A 110 12.77 6.99 -7.38
C TRP A 110 12.03 8.31 -7.21
N ASP A 111 11.29 8.73 -8.23
CA ASP A 111 10.38 9.86 -8.12
C ASP A 111 9.22 9.49 -7.18
N ILE A 112 8.98 10.31 -6.15
CA ILE A 112 7.82 10.22 -5.27
C ILE A 112 6.74 11.16 -5.82
N TYR A 113 5.53 10.62 -5.93
CA TYR A 113 4.37 11.35 -6.39
C TYR A 113 3.41 11.64 -5.24
N GLN A 114 2.59 12.67 -5.43
CA GLN A 114 1.57 13.09 -4.48
C GLN A 114 0.19 13.12 -5.16
N GLU A 115 -0.79 12.48 -4.53
CA GLU A 115 -2.20 12.52 -4.93
C GLU A 115 -3.02 12.85 -3.66
N GLY A 116 -3.49 14.10 -3.57
CA GLY A 116 -4.07 14.62 -2.33
C GLY A 116 -3.09 14.56 -1.16
N ASN A 117 -3.45 13.82 -0.10
CA ASN A 117 -2.66 13.66 1.12
C ASN A 117 -1.86 12.35 1.15
N GLN A 118 -1.65 11.72 -0.01
CA GLN A 118 -0.95 10.45 -0.14
C GLN A 118 0.36 10.64 -0.90
N LEU A 119 1.44 10.08 -0.36
CA LEU A 119 2.70 9.90 -1.07
C LEU A 119 2.81 8.46 -1.57
N PHE A 120 3.28 8.32 -2.80
CA PHE A 120 3.41 7.01 -3.41
C PHE A 120 4.53 6.92 -4.43
N PHE A 121 5.01 5.69 -4.61
CA PHE A 121 5.81 5.26 -5.75
C PHE A 121 4.91 4.52 -6.74
N VAL A 122 5.23 4.56 -8.05
CA VAL A 122 4.56 3.73 -9.06
C VAL A 122 5.60 3.04 -9.90
N LEU A 123 5.87 1.77 -9.64
CA LEU A 123 6.85 1.00 -10.41
C LEU A 123 6.19 0.14 -11.48
N LEU A 124 6.81 0.06 -12.66
CA LEU A 124 6.53 -1.03 -13.61
C LEU A 124 7.01 -2.32 -12.95
N LEU A 125 6.15 -3.33 -12.86
CA LEU A 125 6.50 -4.68 -12.40
C LEU A 125 6.88 -5.53 -13.62
N PRO A 126 8.16 -5.81 -13.87
CA PRO A 126 8.53 -6.66 -14.98
C PRO A 126 8.16 -8.12 -14.65
N SER A 127 7.88 -8.94 -15.68
CA SER A 127 7.33 -10.28 -15.51
C SER A 127 8.21 -11.21 -14.67
N ASN A 128 9.54 -11.04 -14.70
CA ASN A 128 10.47 -11.82 -13.86
C ASN A 128 10.35 -11.47 -12.37
N TYR A 129 10.08 -10.20 -12.03
CA TYR A 129 9.87 -9.79 -10.67
C TYR A 129 8.47 -10.16 -10.20
N LEU A 130 7.45 -10.09 -11.06
CA LEU A 130 6.12 -10.63 -10.75
C LEU A 130 6.16 -12.14 -10.42
N LYS A 131 6.97 -12.93 -11.14
CA LYS A 131 7.27 -14.35 -10.79
C LYS A 131 7.95 -14.49 -9.43
N THR A 132 8.79 -13.53 -9.05
CA THR A 132 9.40 -13.52 -7.71
C THR A 132 8.35 -13.23 -6.64
N LEU A 133 7.44 -12.27 -6.89
CA LEU A 133 6.34 -11.97 -5.98
C LEU A 133 5.37 -13.15 -5.83
N SER A 134 5.14 -13.94 -6.87
CA SER A 134 4.26 -15.11 -6.79
C SER A 134 4.83 -16.26 -5.95
N THR A 135 6.17 -16.36 -5.86
CA THR A 135 6.87 -17.38 -5.06
C THR A 135 7.21 -16.92 -3.65
N GLU A 136 7.59 -15.65 -3.46
CA GLU A 136 8.12 -15.14 -2.18
C GLU A 136 7.20 -14.08 -1.54
N GLY A 137 6.37 -13.41 -2.33
CA GLY A 137 5.59 -12.25 -1.88
C GLY A 137 6.47 -11.04 -1.66
N ILE A 138 5.94 -10.06 -0.91
CA ILE A 138 6.74 -8.97 -0.36
C ILE A 138 6.94 -9.26 1.12
N THR A 139 8.19 -9.19 1.55
CA THR A 139 8.59 -9.39 2.95
C THR A 139 8.90 -8.05 3.61
N GLU A 140 9.54 -7.13 2.90
CA GLU A 140 9.84 -5.79 3.40
C GLU A 140 9.73 -4.73 2.32
N ILE A 141 9.39 -3.51 2.73
CA ILE A 141 9.45 -2.31 1.91
C ILE A 141 10.34 -1.31 2.63
N ILE A 142 11.44 -0.90 1.99
CA ILE A 142 12.42 0.04 2.54
C ILE A 142 12.34 1.33 1.73
N ILE A 143 12.16 2.45 2.42
CA ILE A 143 11.99 3.77 1.83
C ILE A 143 13.07 4.71 2.38
N GLY A 144 13.97 5.11 1.49
CA GLY A 144 15.17 5.86 1.85
C GLY A 144 16.01 5.13 2.90
N ASN A 145 16.74 5.90 3.71
CA ASN A 145 17.58 5.38 4.79
C ASN A 145 16.85 5.32 6.15
N SER A 146 15.55 5.60 6.19
CA SER A 146 14.85 5.94 7.44
C SER A 146 13.65 5.07 7.77
N ALA A 147 13.10 4.34 6.79
CA ALA A 147 11.83 3.63 6.97
C ALA A 147 11.90 2.21 6.41
N THR A 148 11.65 1.23 7.28
CA THR A 148 11.46 -0.18 6.89
C THR A 148 10.08 -0.63 7.37
N ILE A 149 9.29 -1.16 6.44
CA ILE A 149 7.99 -1.75 6.70
C ILE A 149 8.12 -3.25 6.50
N SER A 150 8.16 -4.01 7.58
CA SER A 150 8.16 -5.48 7.53
C SER A 150 6.73 -6.01 7.45
N LEU A 151 6.48 -6.92 6.51
CA LEU A 151 5.18 -7.53 6.28
C LEU A 151 5.07 -8.84 7.05
N SER A 152 3.90 -9.10 7.63
CA SER A 152 3.61 -10.37 8.29
C SER A 152 3.48 -11.51 7.29
N LYS A 153 3.68 -12.76 7.74
CA LYS A 153 3.49 -13.96 6.91
C LYS A 153 2.13 -13.99 6.19
N LYS A 154 1.07 -13.50 6.83
CA LYS A 154 -0.28 -13.44 6.25
C LYS A 154 -0.33 -12.43 5.09
N GLU A 155 0.22 -11.23 5.29
CA GLU A 155 0.30 -10.20 4.24
C GLU A 155 1.14 -10.68 3.06
N THR A 156 2.32 -11.25 3.33
CA THR A 156 3.19 -11.85 2.31
C THR A 156 2.45 -12.92 1.51
N GLN A 157 1.71 -13.81 2.17
CA GLN A 157 0.95 -14.86 1.48
C GLN A 157 -0.20 -14.31 0.62
N ASN A 158 -0.88 -13.25 1.08
CA ASN A 158 -1.91 -12.60 0.27
C ASN A 158 -1.30 -11.98 -0.99
N ILE A 159 -0.14 -11.32 -0.86
CA ILE A 159 0.57 -10.74 -2.00
C ILE A 159 1.02 -11.82 -2.99
N LYS A 160 1.46 -12.99 -2.50
CA LYS A 160 1.76 -14.15 -3.36
C LYS A 160 0.54 -14.59 -4.17
N GLN A 161 -0.63 -14.63 -3.55
CA GLN A 161 -1.87 -15.01 -4.24
C GLN A 161 -2.24 -14.00 -5.32
N ILE A 162 -2.13 -12.71 -5.02
CA ILE A 162 -2.36 -11.64 -6.01
C ILE A 162 -1.40 -11.77 -7.19
N ALA A 163 -0.10 -11.95 -6.94
CA ALA A 163 0.89 -12.10 -7.99
C ALA A 163 0.68 -13.38 -8.82
N ASN A 164 0.26 -14.49 -8.21
CA ASN A 164 -0.12 -15.71 -8.93
C ASN A 164 -1.34 -15.47 -9.84
N TYR A 165 -2.36 -14.77 -9.35
CA TYR A 165 -3.52 -14.44 -10.17
C TYR A 165 -3.13 -13.61 -11.40
N LEU A 166 -2.30 -12.58 -11.20
CA LEU A 166 -1.85 -11.70 -12.29
C LEU A 166 -0.95 -12.38 -13.33
N LEU A 167 -0.25 -13.47 -12.99
CA LEU A 167 0.56 -14.24 -13.95
C LEU A 167 -0.27 -15.17 -14.84
N ASN A 168 -1.49 -15.49 -14.43
CA ASN A 168 -2.34 -16.48 -15.10
C ASN A 168 -3.47 -15.83 -15.92
N GLN A 169 -3.46 -14.50 -16.05
CA GLN A 169 -4.30 -13.76 -17.00
C GLN A 169 -3.61 -13.67 -18.37
#